data_AF-A0AAD1W2H1-F1
#
_entry.id   AF-A0AAD1W2H1-F1
#
_cell.length_a   1.000
_cell.length_b   1.000
_cell.length_c   1.000
_cell.angle_alpha   90.00
_cell.angle_beta   90.00
_cell.angle_gamma   90.00
#
_symmetry.space_group_name_H-M   'P 1'
#
loop_
_entity.id
_entity.type
_entity.pdbx_description
1 polymer ?
#
loop_
_entity_poly.entity_id
_entity_poly.type
_entity_poly.pdbx_seq_one_letter_code
_entity_poly.pdbx_strand_id
1 'polypeptide(L)'
;MFLYNITLQRATDIIFAIHGNSGTKLQEIVVSLGKIMELLCPDANTGKVHTLLTVEVFRIIRSLMAFRLTGETKDYIVVGSDSGRIIILEYHPSKNMFEKIHQ
;
A
#
# COMPACT_ATOMS: atom_id res chain seq x y z
N MET A 1 -7.14 27.94 18.61
CA MET A 1 -7.53 26.51 18.59
C MET A 1 -6.38 25.71 19.19
N PHE A 2 -6.61 24.86 20.20
CA PHE A 2 -5.55 24.29 21.07
C PHE A 2 -5.65 22.76 21.30
N LEU A 3 -6.36 22.03 20.44
CA LEU A 3 -6.43 20.56 20.51
C LEU A 3 -5.51 19.91 19.48
N TYR A 4 -4.94 18.76 19.82
CA TYR A 4 -4.05 17.95 18.96
C TYR A 4 -4.55 16.50 18.90
N ASN A 5 -4.69 15.95 17.69
CA ASN A 5 -5.12 14.58 17.46
C ASN A 5 -3.91 13.65 17.33
N ILE A 6 -3.93 12.51 18.01
CA ILE A 6 -2.94 11.44 17.87
C ILE A 6 -3.64 10.08 17.85
N THR A 7 -3.20 9.18 16.96
CA THR A 7 -3.72 7.81 16.87
C THR A 7 -2.81 6.86 17.63
N LEU A 8 -3.31 6.25 18.72
CA LEU A 8 -2.53 5.29 19.53
C LEU A 8 -2.51 3.88 18.90
N GLN A 9 -3.67 3.43 18.44
CA GLN A 9 -3.83 2.17 17.73
C GLN A 9 -4.51 2.45 16.39
N ARG A 10 -3.89 1.97 15.32
CA ARG A 10 -4.41 2.11 13.95
C ARG A 10 -5.56 1.14 13.71
N ALA A 11 -6.35 1.43 12.69
CA ALA A 11 -7.35 0.49 12.20
C ALA A 11 -6.68 -0.82 11.78
N THR A 12 -7.31 -1.95 12.09
CA THR A 12 -6.79 -3.30 11.79
C THR A 12 -7.68 -4.07 10.81
N ASP A 13 -8.84 -3.51 10.45
CA ASP A 13 -9.76 -4.12 9.48
C ASP A 13 -9.26 -3.92 8.05
N ILE A 14 -9.20 -4.99 7.27
CA ILE A 14 -8.69 -4.98 5.88
C ILE A 14 -9.88 -4.95 4.92
N ILE A 15 -10.01 -3.86 4.18
CA ILE A 15 -11.10 -3.64 3.21
C ILE A 15 -10.71 -4.16 1.83
N PHE A 16 -9.46 -3.91 1.42
CA PHE A 16 -8.89 -4.37 0.16
C PHE A 16 -7.51 -4.97 0.38
N ALA A 17 -7.19 -6.02 -0.35
CA ALA A 17 -5.87 -6.63 -0.37
C ALA A 17 -5.51 -7.01 -1.81
N ILE A 18 -4.29 -6.67 -2.22
CA ILE A 18 -3.71 -7.06 -3.50
C ILE A 18 -2.32 -7.64 -3.27
N HIS A 19 -1.91 -8.62 -4.07
CA HIS A 19 -0.55 -9.12 -4.07
C HIS A 19 0.22 -8.60 -5.28
N GLY A 20 1.54 -8.51 -5.16
CA GLY A 20 2.42 -8.15 -6.27
C GLY A 20 3.88 -8.30 -5.88
N ASN A 21 4.80 -7.76 -6.67
CA ASN A 21 6.21 -7.66 -6.34
C ASN A 21 6.76 -6.25 -6.56
N SER A 22 7.76 -5.90 -5.76
CA SER A 22 8.49 -4.63 -5.85
C SER A 22 9.67 -4.65 -6.83
N GLY A 23 9.66 -5.57 -7.80
CA GLY A 23 10.78 -5.84 -8.71
C GLY A 23 11.68 -6.99 -8.27
N THR A 24 11.36 -7.65 -7.15
CA THR A 24 12.01 -8.88 -6.70
C THR A 24 11.18 -10.12 -7.06
N LYS A 25 11.71 -11.32 -6.79
CA LYS A 25 10.93 -12.58 -6.91
C LYS A 25 9.99 -12.80 -5.73
N LEU A 26 10.11 -12.02 -4.65
CA LEU A 26 9.25 -12.14 -3.48
C LEU A 26 7.91 -11.48 -3.76
N GLN A 27 6.84 -12.12 -3.29
CA GLN A 27 5.52 -11.52 -3.29
C GLN A 27 5.30 -10.73 -2.01
N GLU A 28 4.77 -9.53 -2.16
CA GLU A 28 4.33 -8.66 -1.09
C GLU A 28 2.82 -8.47 -1.21
N ILE A 29 2.19 -8.04 -0.13
CA ILE A 29 0.74 -7.80 -0.07
C ILE A 29 0.53 -6.34 0.30
N VAL A 30 -0.16 -5.59 -0.55
CA VAL A 30 -0.63 -4.25 -0.20
C VAL A 30 -2.05 -4.37 0.32
N VAL A 31 -2.30 -3.82 1.50
CA VAL A 31 -3.62 -3.81 2.14
C VAL A 31 -4.09 -2.39 2.40
N SER A 32 -5.41 -2.20 2.32
CA SER A 32 -6.08 -0.96 2.71
C SER A 32 -6.91 -1.19 3.97
N LEU A 33 -6.68 -0.33 4.97
CA LEU A 33 -7.41 -0.30 6.23
C LEU A 33 -8.16 1.04 6.35
N GLY A 34 -9.00 1.32 5.35
CA GLY A 34 -9.76 2.57 5.24
C GLY A 34 -8.88 3.74 4.79
N LYS A 35 -8.34 4.49 5.77
CA LYS A 35 -7.46 5.66 5.53
C LYS A 35 -5.96 5.33 5.61
N ILE A 36 -5.63 4.07 5.83
CA ILE A 36 -4.28 3.57 5.98
C ILE A 36 -4.01 2.58 4.84
N MET A 37 -2.80 2.62 4.31
CA MET A 37 -2.30 1.63 3.37
C MET A 37 -1.04 0.99 3.97
N GLU A 38 -0.95 -0.33 3.91
CA GLU A 38 0.22 -1.07 4.40
C GLU A 38 0.80 -1.98 3.33
N LEU A 39 2.12 -2.17 3.38
CA LEU A 39 2.85 -3.19 2.64
C LEU A 39 3.25 -4.28 3.61
N LEU A 40 2.83 -5.51 3.35
CA LEU A 40 3.13 -6.69 4.12
C LEU A 40 4.06 -7.61 3.32
N CYS A 41 4.99 -8.25 4.01
CA CYS A 41 5.92 -9.22 3.46
C CYS A 41 5.74 -10.55 4.19
N PRO A 42 5.13 -11.55 3.54
CA PRO A 42 5.12 -12.92 4.04
C PRO A 42 6.54 -13.52 4.01
N ASP A 43 6.98 -14.05 5.15
CA ASP A 43 8.22 -14.81 5.24
C ASP A 43 7.94 -16.31 5.00
N ALA A 44 8.43 -16.82 3.87
CA ALA A 44 8.24 -18.20 3.46
C ALA A 44 8.91 -19.22 4.40
N ASN A 45 9.93 -18.83 5.17
CA ASN A 45 10.64 -19.75 6.06
C ASN A 45 9.92 -19.90 7.40
N THR A 46 9.36 -18.82 7.93
CA THR A 46 8.71 -18.80 9.25
C THR A 46 7.19 -18.89 9.19
N GLY A 47 6.58 -18.63 8.03
CA GLY A 47 5.13 -18.54 7.86
C GLY A 47 4.51 -17.29 8.49
N LYS A 48 5.32 -16.35 8.98
CA LYS A 48 4.85 -15.09 9.57
C LYS A 48 4.71 -14.00 8.51
N VAL A 49 3.85 -13.03 8.79
CA VAL A 49 3.68 -11.84 7.94
C VAL A 49 4.21 -10.63 8.69
N HIS A 50 5.09 -9.88 8.03
CA HIS A 50 5.70 -8.68 8.58
C HIS A 50 5.22 -7.43 7.85
N THR A 51 4.85 -6.38 8.59
CA THR A 51 4.57 -5.07 8.00
C THR A 51 5.88 -4.37 7.65
N LEU A 52 6.10 -4.06 6.36
CA LEU A 52 7.26 -3.32 5.87
C LEU A 52 7.05 -1.81 5.92
N LEU A 53 5.84 -1.37 5.54
CA LEU A 53 5.49 0.03 5.43
C LEU A 53 4.04 0.26 5.83
N THR A 54 3.77 1.32 6.59
CA THR A 54 2.43 1.80 6.93
C THR A 54 2.36 3.29 6.61
N VAL A 55 1.37 3.70 5.82
CA VAL A 55 1.16 5.10 5.41
C VAL A 55 -0.30 5.49 5.62
N GLU A 56 -0.54 6.64 6.25
CA GLU A 56 -1.86 7.26 6.27
C GLU A 56 -2.06 8.09 5.00
N VAL A 57 -3.10 7.78 4.23
CA VAL A 57 -3.39 8.45 2.95
C VAL A 57 -4.33 9.65 3.11
N PHE A 58 -4.88 9.86 4.31
CA PHE A 58 -5.81 10.95 4.66
C PHE A 58 -7.06 11.04 3.74
N ARG A 59 -7.45 9.92 3.17
CA ARG A 59 -8.56 9.73 2.23
C ARG A 59 -9.17 8.35 2.41
N ILE A 60 -10.38 8.13 1.91
CA ILE A 60 -11.03 6.81 1.93
C ILE A 60 -10.65 6.08 0.64
N ILE A 61 -9.93 4.97 0.77
CA ILE A 61 -9.66 4.07 -0.36
C ILE A 61 -10.95 3.31 -0.69
N ARG A 62 -11.39 3.39 -1.95
CA ARG A 62 -12.62 2.75 -2.46
C ARG A 62 -12.35 1.64 -3.46
N SER A 63 -11.15 1.59 -4.05
CA SER A 63 -10.69 0.50 -4.91
C SER A 63 -9.17 0.45 -4.91
N LEU A 64 -8.61 -0.75 -4.94
CA LEU A 64 -7.17 -1.01 -4.93
C LEU A 64 -6.87 -2.14 -5.92
N MET A 65 -5.99 -1.90 -6.89
CA MET A 65 -5.65 -2.88 -7.93
C MET A 65 -4.14 -2.86 -8.20
N ALA A 66 -3.56 -4.04 -8.49
CA ALA A 66 -2.19 -4.16 -8.99
C ALA A 66 -2.19 -4.31 -10.51
N PHE A 67 -1.17 -3.78 -11.19
CA PHE A 67 -0.91 -4.09 -12.59
C PHE A 67 0.59 -4.04 -12.91
N ARG A 68 0.96 -4.69 -14.01
CA ARG A 68 2.34 -4.76 -14.51
C ARG A 68 2.41 -4.28 -15.94
N LEU A 69 3.42 -3.50 -16.27
CA LEU A 69 3.71 -3.15 -17.65
C LEU A 69 4.35 -4.33 -18.39
N THR A 70 4.11 -4.42 -19.69
CA THR A 70 4.65 -5.53 -20.50
C THR A 70 6.18 -5.49 -20.51
N GLY A 71 6.82 -6.57 -20.08
CA GLY A 71 8.28 -6.69 -20.02
C GLY A 71 8.91 -6.18 -18.72
N GLU A 72 8.15 -5.55 -17.83
CA GLU A 72 8.66 -5.14 -16.52
C GLU A 72 8.57 -6.27 -15.48
N THR A 73 9.32 -6.10 -14.39
CA THR A 73 9.40 -7.06 -13.29
C THR A 73 8.70 -6.60 -12.03
N LYS A 74 8.13 -5.38 -12.03
CA LYS A 74 7.56 -4.70 -10.87
C LYS A 74 6.08 -4.41 -11.06
N ASP A 75 5.30 -4.56 -10.01
CA ASP A 75 3.88 -4.19 -10.00
C ASP A 75 3.67 -2.76 -9.49
N TYR A 76 2.78 -2.05 -10.17
CA TYR A 76 2.26 -0.76 -9.77
C TYR A 76 0.90 -0.92 -9.09
N ILE A 77 0.52 0.08 -8.31
CA ILE A 77 -0.71 0.10 -7.53
C ILE A 77 -1.60 1.22 -8.05
N VAL A 78 -2.80 0.87 -8.51
CA VAL A 78 -3.86 1.84 -8.80
C VAL A 78 -4.72 2.01 -7.57
N VAL A 79 -4.88 3.25 -7.13
CA VAL A 79 -5.71 3.64 -5.98
C VAL A 79 -6.84 4.53 -6.47
N GLY A 80 -8.08 4.06 -6.27
CA GLY A 80 -9.27 4.88 -6.37
C GLY A 80 -9.70 5.32 -4.97
N SER A 81 -9.83 6.64 -4.76
CA SER A 81 -10.23 7.21 -3.47
C SER A 81 -11.41 8.18 -3.62
N ASP A 82 -11.90 8.68 -2.49
CA ASP A 82 -12.88 9.76 -2.41
C ASP A 82 -12.36 11.13 -2.90
N SER A 83 -11.08 11.24 -3.29
CA SER A 83 -10.51 12.47 -3.85
C SER A 83 -11.02 12.84 -5.24
N GLY A 84 -11.71 11.92 -5.94
CA GLY A 84 -12.15 12.12 -7.32
C GLY A 84 -11.01 12.01 -8.35
N ARG A 85 -9.84 11.49 -7.95
CA ARG A 85 -8.67 11.28 -8.82
C ARG A 85 -8.22 9.81 -8.78
N ILE A 86 -7.66 9.34 -9.89
CA ILE A 86 -7.04 8.00 -9.98
C ILE A 86 -5.54 8.18 -9.77
N ILE A 87 -5.00 7.54 -8.74
CA ILE A 87 -3.57 7.66 -8.39
C ILE A 87 -2.88 6.36 -8.74
N ILE A 88 -1.71 6.45 -9.38
CA ILE A 88 -0.83 5.30 -9.59
C ILE A 88 0.40 5.45 -8.71
N LEU A 89 0.70 4.42 -7.93
CA LEU A 89 1.80 4.37 -6.98
C LEU A 89 2.79 3.27 -7.36
N GLU A 90 4.04 3.51 -6.98
CA GLU A 90 5.16 2.59 -7.09
C GLU A 90 5.86 2.50 -5.72
N TYR A 91 6.05 1.29 -5.17
CA TYR A 91 6.81 1.13 -3.95
C TYR A 91 8.33 1.17 -4.22
N HIS A 92 9.07 2.02 -3.50
CA HIS A 92 10.53 2.13 -3.59
C HIS A 92 11.21 1.49 -2.35
N PRO A 93 11.79 0.28 -2.45
CA PRO A 93 12.40 -0.40 -1.32
C PRO A 93 13.56 0.38 -0.67
N SER A 94 14.37 1.07 -1.48
CA SER A 94 15.52 1.84 -0.99
C SER A 94 15.13 3.05 -0.13
N LYS A 95 13.95 3.65 -0.40
CA LYS A 95 13.42 4.78 0.37
C LYS A 95 12.33 4.36 1.37
N ASN A 96 11.93 3.09 1.33
CA ASN A 96 10.75 2.55 2.03
C ASN A 96 9.52 3.47 1.92
N MET A 97 9.13 3.83 0.69
CA MET A 97 7.98 4.72 0.45
C MET A 97 7.18 4.34 -0.80
N PHE A 98 5.91 4.70 -0.82
CA PHE A 98 5.10 4.74 -2.04
C PHE A 98 5.33 6.06 -2.77
N GLU A 99 5.91 5.98 -3.97
CA GLU A 99 6.13 7.11 -4.86
C GLU A 99 4.94 7.24 -5.82
N LYS A 100 4.40 8.45 -5.96
CA LYS A 100 3.27 8.71 -6.86
C LYS A 100 3.79 8.97 -8.27
N ILE A 101 3.46 8.08 -9.19
CA ILE A 101 3.90 8.17 -10.59
C ILE A 101 2.86 8.84 -11.50
N HIS A 102 1.57 8.82 -11.12
CA HIS A 102 0.50 9.47 -11.89
C HIS A 102 -0.68 9.92 -11.01
N GLN A 103 -1.47 10.90 -11.48
CA GLN A 103 -2.66 11.44 -10.82
C GLN A 103 -3.67 12.05 -11.81
#